data_AF-A0A5P8WHT4-F1
#
_entry.id   AF-A0A5P8WHT4-F1
#
_cell.length_a   1.000
_cell.length_b   1.000
_cell.length_c   1.000
_cell.angle_alpha   90.00
_cell.angle_beta   90.00
_cell.angle_gamma   90.00
#
_symmetry.space_group_name_H-M   'P 1'
#
loop_
_entity.id
_entity.type
_entity.pdbx_description
1 polymer ?
#
loop_
_entity_poly.entity_id
_entity_poly.type
_entity_poly.pdbx_seq_one_letter_code
_entity_poly.pdbx_strand_id
1 'polypeptide(L)'
;MVELDVIASINWNPVYGERLREMRGKVSMQHLADEVTQKFNYPVTKQYIAMIERPFGDKASKTVSFQLLRYICKILGKDVQDIFGSPKIMQKQTSHT
;
A
#
# COMPACT_ATOMS: atom_id res chain seq x y z
N MET A 1 -17.79 -9.22 3.92
CA MET A 1 -16.62 -8.63 3.24
C MET A 1 -16.65 -7.15 3.61
N VAL A 2 -15.62 -6.61 4.24
CA VAL A 2 -15.61 -5.17 4.58
C VAL A 2 -15.45 -4.41 3.27
N GLU A 3 -16.38 -3.50 2.96
CA GLU A 3 -16.26 -2.60 1.81
C GLU A 3 -15.07 -1.66 2.07
N LEU A 4 -13.95 -1.96 1.42
CA LEU A 4 -12.71 -1.19 1.54
C LEU A 4 -12.84 0.24 0.98
N ASP A 5 -13.93 0.53 0.28
CA ASP A 5 -14.25 1.83 -0.29
C ASP A 5 -14.71 2.86 0.77
N VAL A 6 -15.04 2.40 1.99
CA VAL A 6 -15.46 3.27 3.12
C VAL A 6 -14.27 3.64 4.03
N ILE A 7 -13.09 3.03 3.83
CA ILE A 7 -11.96 3.22 4.73
C ILE A 7 -11.12 4.44 4.30
N ALA A 8 -11.16 5.50 5.09
CA ALA A 8 -10.35 6.70 4.85
C ALA A 8 -8.86 6.49 5.20
N SER A 9 -8.59 5.82 6.32
CA SER A 9 -7.22 5.57 6.81
C SER A 9 -7.11 4.27 7.59
N ILE A 10 -5.90 3.72 7.62
CA ILE A 10 -5.56 2.47 8.30
C ILE A 10 -4.58 2.78 9.43
N ASN A 11 -4.75 2.14 10.59
CA ASN A 11 -3.73 2.11 11.62
C ASN A 11 -2.44 1.50 11.07
N TRP A 12 -1.37 2.28 11.09
CA TRP A 12 -0.13 1.93 10.43
C TRP A 12 0.90 1.44 11.44
N ASN A 13 1.67 0.42 11.06
CA ASN A 13 2.68 -0.18 11.92
C ASN A 13 3.91 -0.60 11.10
N PRO A 14 5.04 -0.92 11.77
CA PRO A 14 6.27 -1.31 11.09
C PRO A 14 6.15 -2.56 10.20
N VAL A 15 5.27 -3.51 10.52
CA VAL A 15 5.08 -4.73 9.71
C VAL A 15 4.45 -4.39 8.35
N TYR A 16 3.47 -3.50 8.31
CA TYR A 16 2.87 -3.04 7.06
C TYR A 16 3.85 -2.17 6.26
N GLY A 17 4.65 -1.35 6.94
CA GLY A 17 5.70 -0.56 6.31
C GLY A 17 6.75 -1.43 5.60
N GLU A 18 7.27 -2.46 6.28
CA GLU A 18 8.25 -3.36 5.67
C GLU A 18 7.66 -4.15 4.50
N ARG A 19 6.40 -4.62 4.61
CA ARG A 19 5.72 -5.27 3.47
C ARG A 19 5.57 -4.33 2.27
N LEU A 20 5.18 -3.08 2.49
CA LEU A 20 5.09 -2.08 1.42
C LEU A 20 6.45 -1.89 0.73
N ARG A 21 7.52 -1.82 1.53
CA ARG A 21 8.90 -1.72 1.03
C ARG A 21 9.32 -2.93 0.22
N GLU A 22 9.00 -4.14 0.67
CA GLU A 22 9.24 -5.39 -0.06
C GLU A 22 8.47 -5.41 -1.39
N MET A 23 7.19 -5.01 -1.37
CA MET A 23 6.35 -4.91 -2.56
C MET A 23 6.90 -3.90 -3.57
N ARG A 24 7.42 -2.75 -3.12
CA ARG A 24 8.08 -1.77 -3.98
C ARG A 24 9.36 -2.33 -4.59
N GLY A 25 10.11 -3.13 -3.83
CA GLY A 25 11.36 -3.73 -4.27
C GLY A 25 12.36 -2.68 -4.79
N LYS A 26 12.72 -2.80 -6.08
CA LYS A 26 13.69 -1.92 -6.75
C LYS A 26 13.09 -0.64 -7.33
N VAL A 27 11.77 -0.49 -7.31
CA VAL A 27 11.12 0.73 -7.82
C VAL A 27 11.53 1.91 -6.93
N SER A 28 11.98 3.01 -7.55
CA SER A 28 12.39 4.21 -6.82
C SER A 28 11.20 4.86 -6.10
N MET A 29 11.40 5.29 -4.84
CA MET A 29 10.39 6.05 -4.10
C MET A 29 10.07 7.39 -4.78
N GLN A 30 11.05 8.02 -5.43
CA GLN A 30 10.81 9.24 -6.20
C GLN A 30 9.87 8.95 -7.38
N HIS A 31 10.17 7.89 -8.12
CA HIS A 31 9.32 7.47 -9.26
C HIS A 31 7.89 7.17 -8.80
N LEU A 32 7.71 6.45 -7.69
CA LEU A 32 6.36 6.23 -7.14
C LEU A 32 5.66 7.54 -6.79
N ALA A 33 6.35 8.48 -6.15
CA ALA A 33 5.75 9.75 -5.78
C ALA A 33 5.29 10.55 -7.01
N ASP A 34 6.11 10.58 -8.05
CA ASP A 34 5.82 11.26 -9.31
C ASP A 34 4.62 10.60 -10.01
N GLU A 35 4.62 9.27 -10.12
CA GLU A 35 3.54 8.50 -10.74
C GLU A 35 2.21 8.67 -10.00
N VAL A 36 2.22 8.64 -8.65
CA VAL A 36 1.01 8.86 -7.85
C VAL A 36 0.46 10.25 -8.10
N THR A 37 1.34 11.26 -8.08
CA THR A 37 0.95 12.66 -8.30
C THR A 37 0.40 12.87 -9.69
N GLN A 38 1.07 12.37 -10.73
CA GLN A 38 0.68 12.58 -12.12
C GLN A 38 -0.58 11.80 -12.53
N LYS A 39 -0.71 10.54 -12.10
CA LYS A 39 -1.82 9.67 -12.54
C LYS A 39 -3.11 9.87 -11.76
N PHE A 40 -3.01 10.30 -10.50
CA PHE A 40 -4.16 10.38 -9.61
C PHE A 40 -4.41 11.79 -9.05
N ASN A 41 -3.62 12.79 -9.47
CA ASN A 41 -3.65 14.14 -8.91
C ASN A 41 -3.60 14.13 -7.38
N TYR A 42 -2.77 13.23 -6.82
CA TYR A 42 -2.63 13.02 -5.39
C TYR A 42 -1.21 13.39 -4.96
N PRO A 43 -0.98 14.60 -4.42
CA PRO A 43 0.36 15.04 -4.05
C PRO A 43 0.95 14.16 -2.95
N VAL A 44 2.10 13.55 -3.22
CA VAL A 44 2.87 12.79 -2.24
C VAL A 44 4.36 13.00 -2.49
N THR A 45 5.16 12.94 -1.43
CA THR A 45 6.62 13.15 -1.51
C THR A 45 7.38 11.85 -1.30
N LYS A 46 8.61 11.78 -1.83
CA LYS A 46 9.51 10.65 -1.55
C LYS A 46 9.76 10.45 -0.05
N GLN A 47 9.80 11.54 0.72
CA GLN A 47 10.03 11.51 2.17
C GLN A 47 8.85 10.88 2.89
N TYR A 48 7.62 11.17 2.43
CA TYR A 48 6.43 10.53 2.99
C TYR A 48 6.41 9.03 2.69
N ILE A 49 6.73 8.63 1.45
CA ILE A 49 6.86 7.20 1.10
C ILE A 49 7.92 6.51 1.97
N ALA A 50 9.08 7.13 2.16
CA ALA A 50 10.12 6.60 3.03
C ALA A 50 9.63 6.45 4.49
N MET A 51 8.87 7.42 4.99
CA MET A 51 8.33 7.40 6.35
C MET A 51 7.31 6.29 6.56
N ILE A 52 6.44 6.01 5.59
CA ILE A 52 5.45 4.93 5.72
C ILE A 52 6.07 3.54 5.51
N GLU A 53 7.14 3.42 4.72
CA GLU A 53 7.90 2.16 4.62
C GLU A 53 8.73 1.86 5.86
N ARG A 54 9.17 2.91 6.54
CA ARG A 54 10.06 2.83 7.70
C ARG A 54 9.55 3.75 8.81
N PRO A 55 8.43 3.40 9.45
CA PRO A 55 7.88 4.20 10.53
C PRO A 55 8.78 4.07 11.77
N PHE A 56 9.66 5.06 11.99
CA PHE A 56 10.57 5.09 13.13
C PHE A 56 10.31 6.31 14.04
N GLY A 57 10.29 6.06 15.35
CA GLY A 57 10.16 7.08 16.39
C GLY A 57 8.76 7.71 16.50
N ASP A 58 8.61 8.65 17.44
CA ASP A 58 7.33 9.30 17.75
C ASP A 58 6.77 10.17 16.62
N LYS A 59 7.60 10.47 15.62
CA LYS A 59 7.22 11.26 14.43
C LYS A 59 6.64 10.39 13.31
N ALA A 60 6.67 9.07 13.45
CA ALA A 60 6.08 8.17 12.48
C ALA A 60 4.56 8.36 12.40
N SER A 61 4.02 8.27 11.19
CA SER A 61 2.58 8.36 11.00
C SER A 61 1.89 7.14 11.63
N LYS A 62 0.98 7.40 12.57
CA LYS A 62 0.18 6.34 13.23
C LYS A 62 -0.92 5.79 12.33
N THR A 63 -1.29 6.54 11.30
CA THR A 63 -2.29 6.16 10.32
C THR A 63 -1.81 6.51 8.92
N VAL A 64 -2.21 5.72 7.92
CA VAL A 64 -1.91 5.99 6.51
C VAL A 64 -3.20 5.97 5.72
N SER A 65 -3.34 6.92 4.78
CA SER A 65 -4.49 6.98 3.89
C SER A 65 -4.60 5.68 3.08
N PHE A 66 -5.76 5.03 3.16
CA PHE A 66 -5.99 3.80 2.40
C PHE A 66 -5.99 4.07 0.88
N GLN A 67 -6.48 5.25 0.49
CA GLN A 67 -6.46 5.71 -0.91
C GLN A 67 -5.03 5.80 -1.46
N LEU A 68 -4.10 6.37 -0.69
CA LEU A 68 -2.70 6.42 -1.09
C LEU A 68 -2.11 5.00 -1.27
N LEU A 69 -2.41 4.07 -0.36
CA LEU A 69 -1.96 2.69 -0.48
C LEU A 69 -2.49 2.02 -1.75
N ARG A 70 -3.76 2.26 -2.10
CA ARG A 70 -4.35 1.78 -3.36
C ARG A 70 -3.63 2.36 -4.58
N TYR A 71 -3.30 3.65 -4.57
CA TYR A 71 -2.57 4.28 -5.67
C TYR A 71 -1.16 3.72 -5.83
N ILE A 72 -0.42 3.57 -4.74
CA ILE A 72 0.91 2.96 -4.76
C ILE A 72 0.82 1.52 -5.29
N CYS A 73 -0.09 0.71 -4.76
CA CYS A 73 -0.25 -0.68 -5.20
C CYS A 73 -0.68 -0.79 -6.66
N LYS A 74 -1.54 0.13 -7.14
CA LYS A 74 -1.95 0.19 -8.54
C LYS A 74 -0.78 0.48 -9.48
N ILE A 75 0.15 1.37 -9.10
CA ILE A 75 1.38 1.64 -9.88
C ILE A 75 2.31 0.42 -9.86
N LEU A 76 2.43 -0.26 -8.72
CA LEU A 76 3.25 -1.46 -8.57
C LEU A 76 2.64 -2.71 -9.22
N GLY A 77 1.39 -2.65 -9.71
CA GLY A 77 0.66 -3.81 -10.22
C GLY A 77 0.40 -4.87 -9.14
N LYS A 78 0.13 -4.44 -7.90
CA LYS A 78 -0.10 -5.29 -6.73
C LYS A 78 -1.50 -5.10 -6.15
N ASP A 79 -1.98 -6.08 -5.40
CA ASP A 79 -3.19 -5.91 -4.61
C ASP A 79 -2.86 -5.21 -3.29
N VAL A 80 -3.65 -4.20 -2.90
CA VAL A 80 -3.48 -3.51 -1.61
C VAL A 80 -3.68 -4.47 -0.43
N GLN A 81 -4.44 -5.55 -0.62
CA GLN A 81 -4.64 -6.59 0.38
C GLN A 81 -3.35 -7.37 0.71
N ASP A 82 -2.39 -7.41 -0.22
CA ASP A 82 -1.11 -8.08 0.00
C ASP A 82 -0.31 -7.43 1.15
N ILE A 83 -0.54 -6.15 1.44
CA ILE A 83 0.06 -5.45 2.59
C ILE A 83 -0.41 -6.08 3.92
N PHE A 84 -1.69 -6.43 4.01
CA PHE A 84 -2.29 -6.91 5.25
C PHE A 84 -2.11 -8.41 5.45
N GLY A 85 -1.63 -9.12 4.42
CA GLY A 85 -1.37 -10.56 4.50
C GLY A 85 -2.67 -11.35 4.61
N SER A 86 -3.73 -10.86 3.96
CA SER A 86 -4.98 -11.60 3.84
C SER A 86 -4.68 -13.01 3.32
N PRO A 87 -5.26 -14.06 3.93
CA PRO A 87 -5.17 -15.39 3.37
C PRO A 87 -5.75 -15.31 1.95
N LYS A 88 -4.95 -15.60 0.94
CA LYS A 88 -5.46 -15.81 -0.42
C LYS A 88 -6.50 -16.92 -0.30
N ILE A 89 -7.77 -16.58 -0.41
CA ILE A 89 -8.83 -17.59 -0.50
C ILE A 89 -8.51 -18.35 -1.78
N MET A 90 -7.92 -19.53 -1.65
CA MET A 90 -7.74 -20.44 -2.76
C MET A 90 -9.14 -20.79 -3.24
N GLN A 91 -9.61 -20.14 -4.30
CA GLN A 91 -10.79 -20.62 -5.02
C GLN A 91 -10.44 -22.03 -5.47
N LYS A 92 -11.00 -23.04 -4.80
CA LYS A 92 -11.01 -24.40 -5.33
C LYS A 92 -11.61 -24.31 -6.73
N GLN A 93 -10.80 -24.61 -7.74
CA GLN A 93 -11.31 -24.90 -9.07
C GLN A 93 -12.30 -26.05 -8.91
N THR A 94 -13.59 -25.76 -8.98
CA THR A 94 -14.60 -26.78 -9.24
C THR A 94 -14.43 -27.16 -10.70
N SER A 95 -13.57 -28.15 -10.94
CA SER A 95 -13.63 -28.96 -12.14
C SER A 95 -14.98 -29.69 -12.11
N HIS A 96 -15.94 -29.23 -12.90
CA HIS A 96 -17.06 -30.05 -13.31
C HIS A 96 -16.79 -30.52 -14.74
N THR A 97 -16.37 -31.78 -14.76
CA THR A 97 -16.44 -32.74 -15.86
C THR A 97 -17.84 -32.80 -16.45
#